data_AF-A0A0B5QFE0-F1
#
_entry.id   AF-A0A0B5QFE0-F1
#
_cell.length_a   1.000
_cell.length_b   1.000
_cell.length_c   1.000
_cell.angle_alpha   90.00
_cell.angle_beta   90.00
_cell.angle_gamma   90.00
#
_symmetry.space_group_name_H-M   'P 1'
#
loop_
_entity.id
_entity.type
_entity.pdbx_description
1 polymer ?
#
loop_
_entity_poly.entity_id
_entity_poly.type
_entity_poly.pdbx_seq_one_letter_code
_entity_poly.pdbx_strand_id
1 'polypeptide(L)'
;MIKAKLEKNKSGKIIFKLKIDSNYKENILFKRAIMESKEIKGRYQYEVPLRFFIPICKNVGRENLLLDKRCILSYLEFSDYYDENYYTDIDATAKYMKKWREEGCPDIYRITIDKDSYEITKEVVFKKPKVVIKDFSL
;
A
#
# COMPACT_ATOMS: atom_id res chain seq x y z
N MET A 1 10.78 19.77 0.88
CA MET A 1 10.92 18.39 0.34
C MET A 1 10.13 17.38 1.18
N ILE A 2 9.35 16.53 0.53
CA ILE A 2 8.54 15.48 1.17
C ILE A 2 9.39 14.21 1.31
N LYS A 3 9.35 13.55 2.47
CA LYS A 3 10.02 12.26 2.69
C LYS A 3 9.00 11.19 3.01
N ALA A 4 9.03 10.09 2.28
CA ALA A 4 8.08 8.99 2.42
C ALA A 4 8.79 7.67 2.70
N LYS A 5 8.16 6.81 3.50
CA LYS A 5 8.66 5.46 3.79
C LYS A 5 7.53 4.49 4.06
N LEU A 6 7.56 3.33 3.41
CA LEU A 6 6.83 2.15 3.82
C LEU A 6 7.75 1.27 4.68
N GLU A 7 7.29 0.82 5.84
CA GLU A 7 8.01 -0.15 6.67
C GLU A 7 7.07 -1.12 7.39
N LYS A 8 7.61 -2.23 7.91
CA LYS A 8 6.87 -3.14 8.79
C LYS A 8 6.94 -2.60 10.22
N ASN A 9 5.80 -2.54 10.89
CA ASN A 9 5.76 -2.33 12.33
C ASN A 9 6.09 -3.64 13.09
N LYS A 10 6.12 -3.59 14.42
CA LYS A 10 6.39 -4.76 15.28
C LYS A 10 5.38 -5.91 15.11
N SER A 11 4.16 -5.62 14.66
CA SER A 11 3.12 -6.63 14.40
C SER A 11 3.12 -7.12 12.94
N GLY A 12 4.10 -6.73 12.14
CA GLY A 12 4.24 -7.13 10.74
C GLY A 12 3.34 -6.36 9.77
N LYS A 13 2.54 -5.41 10.24
CA LYS A 13 1.70 -4.56 9.37
C LYS A 13 2.56 -3.52 8.66
N ILE A 14 2.19 -3.24 7.41
CA ILE A 14 2.79 -2.14 6.65
C ILE A 14 2.29 -0.82 7.22
N ILE A 15 3.22 0.08 7.50
CA ILE A 15 2.93 1.45 7.93
C ILE A 15 3.56 2.42 6.93
N PHE A 16 2.82 3.48 6.62
CA PHE A 16 3.27 4.56 5.76
C PHE A 16 3.63 5.77 6.60
N LYS A 17 4.92 6.13 6.59
CA LYS A 17 5.46 7.28 7.31
C LYS A 17 5.77 8.42 6.38
N LEU A 18 5.42 9.63 6.81
CA LEU A 18 5.56 10.83 6.01
C LEU A 18 6.18 11.98 6.82
N LYS A 19 7.06 12.73 6.17
CA LYS A 19 7.52 14.06 6.62
C LYS A 19 7.19 15.04 5.50
N ILE A 20 6.45 16.10 5.85
CA ILE A 20 5.98 17.09 4.89
C ILE A 20 6.63 18.43 5.25
N ASP A 21 7.16 19.09 4.24
CA ASP A 21 7.69 20.44 4.37
C ASP A 21 6.53 21.45 4.49
N SER A 22 6.73 22.54 5.24
CA SER A 22 5.74 23.57 5.53
C SER A 22 4.99 24.03 4.28
N ASN A 23 5.73 24.20 3.18
CA ASN A 23 5.22 24.73 1.91
C ASN A 23 4.17 23.82 1.25
N TYR A 24 4.11 22.53 1.60
CA TYR A 24 3.17 21.57 1.03
C TYR A 24 1.97 21.30 1.92
N LYS A 25 1.93 21.84 3.16
CA LYS A 25 0.85 21.54 4.11
C LYS A 25 -0.52 22.03 3.66
N GLU A 26 -0.57 23.14 2.92
CA GLU A 26 -1.81 23.70 2.40
C GLU A 26 -2.31 23.03 1.11
N ASN A 27 -1.49 22.17 0.49
CA ASN A 27 -1.94 21.38 -0.64
C ASN A 27 -3.02 20.38 -0.18
N ILE A 28 -4.14 20.31 -0.91
CA ILE A 28 -5.32 19.53 -0.53
C ILE A 28 -5.03 18.04 -0.29
N LEU A 29 -4.12 17.44 -1.06
CA LEU A 29 -3.71 16.05 -0.90
C LEU A 29 -3.06 15.82 0.47
N PHE A 30 -2.13 16.70 0.83
CA PHE A 30 -1.41 16.62 2.09
C PHE A 30 -2.26 17.03 3.29
N LYS A 31 -3.11 18.04 3.13
CA LYS A 31 -4.05 18.44 4.17
C LYS A 31 -4.94 17.27 4.59
N ARG A 32 -5.54 16.57 3.61
CA ARG A 32 -6.35 15.37 3.88
C ARG A 32 -5.53 14.24 4.48
N ALA A 33 -4.33 13.97 3.93
CA ALA A 33 -3.45 12.94 4.45
C ALA A 33 -3.04 13.20 5.91
N ILE A 34 -2.76 14.45 6.28
CA ILE A 34 -2.40 14.86 7.64
C ILE A 34 -3.61 14.74 8.58
N MET A 35 -4.78 15.21 8.17
CA MET A 35 -6.01 15.16 8.99
C MET A 35 -6.37 13.74 9.41
N GLU A 36 -6.11 12.75 8.54
CA GLU A 36 -6.41 11.34 8.79
C GLU A 36 -5.21 10.56 9.33
N SER A 37 -4.10 11.25 9.63
CA SER A 37 -2.87 10.64 10.12
C SER A 37 -2.77 10.67 11.64
N LYS A 38 -1.88 9.81 12.15
CA LYS A 38 -1.41 9.88 13.53
C LYS A 38 -0.08 10.62 13.58
N GLU A 39 0.03 11.63 14.43
CA GLU A 39 1.32 12.29 14.69
C GLU A 39 2.28 11.36 15.44
N ILE A 40 3.54 11.36 15.00
CA ILE A 40 4.61 10.54 15.57
C ILE A 40 5.87 11.38 15.78
N LYS A 41 6.69 10.98 16.77
CA LYS A 41 7.99 11.61 17.04
C LYS A 41 9.11 10.93 16.25
N GLY A 42 10.09 11.72 15.81
CA GLY A 42 11.33 11.23 15.21
C GLY A 42 11.61 11.79 13.80
N ARG A 43 12.24 10.97 12.95
CA ARG A 43 12.65 11.37 11.59
C ARG A 43 11.46 11.69 10.67
N TYR A 44 10.32 11.02 10.91
CA TYR A 44 9.04 11.25 10.24
C TYR A 44 8.06 11.86 11.24
N GLN A 45 7.07 12.59 10.73
CA GLN A 45 6.12 13.35 11.56
C GLN A 45 4.75 12.70 11.63
N TYR A 46 4.38 11.93 10.59
CA TYR A 46 3.05 11.37 10.45
C TYR A 46 3.13 9.88 10.11
N GLU A 47 2.27 9.08 10.72
CA GLU A 47 1.85 7.76 10.25
C GLU A 47 0.52 7.94 9.51
N VAL A 48 0.56 7.82 8.19
CA VAL A 48 -0.51 8.18 7.26
C VAL A 48 -1.20 6.91 6.76
N PRO A 49 -2.52 6.91 6.51
CA PRO A 49 -3.19 5.78 5.89
C PRO A 49 -2.55 5.38 4.55
N LEU A 50 -2.31 4.08 4.35
CA LEU A 50 -1.56 3.55 3.21
C LEU A 50 -2.16 3.94 1.85
N ARG A 51 -3.48 4.11 1.77
CA ARG A 51 -4.18 4.56 0.54
C ARG A 51 -3.67 5.89 -0.02
N PHE A 52 -3.02 6.74 0.79
CA PHE A 52 -2.42 7.98 0.31
C PHE A 52 -1.04 7.79 -0.33
N PHE A 53 -0.39 6.64 -0.17
CA PHE A 53 0.96 6.41 -0.66
C PHE A 53 1.06 6.57 -2.17
N ILE A 54 0.23 5.85 -2.94
CA ILE A 54 0.24 5.91 -4.41
C ILE A 54 -0.14 7.32 -4.91
N PRO A 55 -1.22 7.96 -4.44
CA PRO A 55 -1.53 9.34 -4.81
C PRO A 55 -0.38 10.32 -4.55
N ILE A 56 0.29 10.23 -3.40
CA ILE A 56 1.43 11.10 -3.07
C ILE A 56 2.59 10.85 -4.03
N CYS A 57 2.94 9.59 -4.30
CA CYS A 57 4.04 9.27 -5.21
C CYS A 57 3.77 9.76 -6.65
N LYS A 58 2.51 9.68 -7.11
CA LYS A 58 2.14 10.10 -8.47
C LYS A 58 2.03 11.62 -8.67
N ASN A 59 1.71 12.39 -7.62
CA ASN A 59 1.37 13.82 -7.78
C ASN A 59 2.46 14.81 -7.33
N VAL A 60 3.47 14.37 -6.59
CA VAL A 60 4.46 15.29 -5.97
C VAL A 60 5.62 15.66 -6.90
N GLY A 61 5.88 14.84 -7.93
CA GLY A 61 7.10 14.93 -8.73
C GLY A 61 8.30 14.32 -7.98
N ARG A 62 9.24 13.71 -8.72
CA ARG A 62 10.41 13.01 -8.14
C ARG A 62 11.37 13.98 -7.47
N GLU A 63 11.46 15.20 -7.98
CA GLU A 63 12.30 16.28 -7.47
C GLU A 63 11.89 16.77 -6.08
N ASN A 64 10.62 16.56 -5.71
CA ASN A 64 10.07 17.01 -4.43
C ASN A 64 9.81 15.87 -3.44
N LEU A 65 9.92 14.62 -3.89
CA LEU A 65 9.72 13.41 -3.11
C LEU A 65 11.04 12.69 -2.86
N LEU A 66 11.26 12.25 -1.63
CA LEU A 66 12.38 11.38 -1.29
C LEU A 66 11.84 10.10 -0.66
N LEU A 67 11.96 8.97 -1.37
CA LEU A 67 11.70 7.65 -0.78
C LEU A 67 12.91 7.20 0.05
N ASP A 68 12.65 6.72 1.27
CA ASP A 68 13.69 6.21 2.15
C ASP A 68 14.37 4.97 1.53
N LYS A 69 15.70 4.87 1.64
CA LYS A 69 16.47 3.73 1.11
C LYS A 69 16.07 2.38 1.72
N ARG A 70 15.45 2.38 2.91
CA ARG A 70 14.94 1.18 3.61
C ARG A 70 13.43 1.03 3.45
N CYS A 71 12.84 1.64 2.42
CA CYS A 71 11.44 1.49 2.10
C CYS A 71 11.16 0.05 1.65
N ILE A 72 10.01 -0.48 2.06
CA ILE A 72 9.44 -1.67 1.41
C ILE A 72 9.15 -1.30 -0.05
N LEU A 73 9.67 -2.08 -0.98
CA LEU A 73 9.54 -1.85 -2.42
C LEU A 73 8.46 -2.72 -3.08
N SER A 74 7.89 -3.69 -2.35
CA SER A 74 6.79 -4.49 -2.87
C SER A 74 5.90 -4.99 -1.75
N TYR A 75 4.60 -5.02 -1.99
CA TYR A 75 3.61 -5.61 -1.09
C TYR A 75 2.41 -6.17 -1.86
N LEU A 76 1.66 -7.04 -1.20
CA LEU A 76 0.41 -7.61 -1.68
C LEU A 76 -0.78 -6.77 -1.19
N GLU A 77 -1.78 -6.62 -2.04
CA GLU A 77 -3.01 -5.89 -1.77
C GLU A 77 -4.21 -6.62 -2.39
N PHE A 78 -5.28 -6.77 -1.62
CA PHE A 78 -6.62 -7.02 -2.16
C PHE A 78 -7.64 -6.18 -1.39
N SER A 79 -8.79 -5.95 -1.98
CA SER A 79 -9.93 -5.27 -1.36
C SER A 79 -11.10 -6.22 -1.15
N ASP A 80 -12.02 -5.83 -0.27
CA ASP A 80 -13.34 -6.43 -0.24
C ASP A 80 -14.16 -6.06 -1.49
N TYR A 81 -15.35 -6.65 -1.60
CA TYR A 81 -16.21 -6.50 -2.79
C TYR A 81 -16.58 -5.04 -3.11
N TYR A 82 -16.68 -4.18 -2.09
CA TYR A 82 -17.09 -2.78 -2.23
C TYR A 82 -15.90 -1.80 -2.31
N ASP A 83 -14.66 -2.29 -2.31
CA ASP A 83 -13.45 -1.48 -2.23
C ASP A 83 -13.43 -0.53 -1.01
N GLU A 84 -14.10 -0.90 0.08
CA GLU A 84 -14.13 -0.16 1.33
C GLU A 84 -12.92 -0.52 2.21
N ASN A 85 -12.60 -1.82 2.28
CA ASN A 85 -11.52 -2.33 3.11
C ASN A 85 -10.39 -2.90 2.26
N TYR A 86 -9.18 -2.36 2.48
CA TYR A 86 -7.96 -2.81 1.82
C TYR A 86 -7.12 -3.65 2.79
N TYR A 87 -6.73 -4.84 2.35
CA TYR A 87 -5.91 -5.77 3.09
C TYR A 87 -4.53 -5.85 2.45
N THR A 88 -3.49 -5.57 3.24
CA THR A 88 -2.11 -5.56 2.77
C THR A 88 -1.18 -6.38 3.64
N ASP A 89 -0.20 -7.02 3.00
CA ASP A 89 0.91 -7.74 3.65
C ASP A 89 2.10 -7.76 2.68
N ILE A 90 3.32 -7.95 3.15
CA ILE A 90 4.47 -8.12 2.24
C ILE A 90 4.46 -9.51 1.61
N ASP A 91 4.00 -10.49 2.39
CA ASP A 91 4.09 -11.91 2.06
C ASP A 91 2.68 -12.53 2.12
N ALA A 92 2.45 -13.61 1.37
CA ALA A 92 1.18 -14.34 1.40
C ALA A 92 1.05 -15.19 2.68
N THR A 93 1.02 -14.53 3.84
CA THR A 93 0.97 -15.19 5.14
C THR A 93 -0.32 -16.00 5.33
N ALA A 94 -0.30 -17.00 6.21
CA ALA A 94 -1.51 -17.80 6.50
C ALA A 94 -2.69 -16.93 6.97
N LYS A 95 -2.41 -15.88 7.75
CA LYS A 95 -3.40 -14.90 8.21
C LYS A 95 -3.96 -14.08 7.05
N TYR A 96 -3.10 -13.58 6.17
CA TYR A 96 -3.49 -12.82 4.98
C TYR A 96 -4.37 -13.66 4.05
N MET A 97 -3.93 -14.89 3.73
CA MET A 97 -4.66 -15.80 2.87
C MET A 97 -5.97 -16.29 3.50
N LYS A 98 -6.06 -16.37 4.83
CA LYS A 98 -7.34 -16.64 5.51
C LYS A 98 -8.32 -15.50 5.25
N LYS A 99 -7.90 -14.25 5.46
CA LYS A 99 -8.75 -13.08 5.23
C LYS A 99 -9.18 -12.98 3.76
N TRP A 100 -8.26 -13.25 2.84
CA TRP A 100 -8.55 -13.33 1.41
C TRP A 100 -9.68 -14.31 1.06
N ARG A 101 -9.71 -15.48 1.71
CA ARG A 101 -10.81 -16.45 1.53
C ARG A 101 -12.12 -15.95 2.13
N GLU A 102 -12.07 -15.30 3.29
CA GLU A 102 -13.25 -14.69 3.94
C GLU A 102 -13.91 -13.63 3.03
N GLU A 103 -13.11 -12.85 2.29
CA GLU A 103 -13.59 -11.84 1.34
C GLU A 103 -13.96 -12.43 -0.04
N GLY A 104 -14.12 -13.75 -0.17
CA GLY A 104 -14.59 -14.37 -1.41
C GLY A 104 -13.53 -14.62 -2.49
N CYS A 105 -12.24 -14.55 -2.11
CA CYS A 105 -11.08 -14.78 -2.99
C CYS A 105 -10.97 -13.78 -4.17
N PRO A 106 -10.90 -12.46 -3.93
CA PRO A 106 -10.69 -11.46 -4.98
C PRO A 106 -9.31 -11.63 -5.67
N ASP A 107 -9.03 -10.86 -6.71
CA ASP A 107 -7.67 -10.83 -7.26
C ASP A 107 -6.71 -10.21 -6.22
N ILE A 108 -5.57 -10.87 -5.98
CA ILE A 108 -4.49 -10.31 -5.18
C ILE A 108 -3.51 -9.61 -6.11
N TYR A 109 -3.30 -8.33 -5.86
CA TYR A 109 -2.37 -7.50 -6.59
C TYR A 109 -1.03 -7.46 -5.86
N ARG A 110 0.06 -7.45 -6.62
CA ARG A 110 1.37 -7.02 -6.15
C ARG A 110 1.56 -5.58 -6.57
N ILE A 111 1.80 -4.72 -5.58
CA ILE A 111 2.28 -3.36 -5.78
C ILE A 111 3.81 -3.43 -5.75
N THR A 112 4.46 -2.89 -6.77
CA THR A 112 5.93 -2.80 -6.83
C THR A 112 6.33 -1.36 -7.06
N ILE A 113 7.34 -0.90 -6.32
CA ILE A 113 7.85 0.46 -6.33
C ILE A 113 9.28 0.39 -6.85
N ASP A 114 9.53 1.03 -7.98
CA ASP A 114 10.88 1.18 -8.48
C ASP A 114 11.64 2.21 -7.63
N LYS A 115 12.79 1.82 -7.11
CA LYS A 115 13.53 2.63 -6.13
C LYS A 115 14.21 3.86 -6.74
N ASP A 116 14.42 3.88 -8.05
CA ASP A 116 15.21 4.90 -8.75
C ASP A 116 14.28 5.88 -9.46
N SER A 117 13.21 5.36 -10.06
CA SER A 117 12.19 6.10 -10.79
C SER A 117 10.93 6.39 -9.96
N TYR A 118 10.75 5.75 -8.80
CA TYR A 118 9.53 5.90 -7.98
C TYR A 118 8.24 5.53 -8.74
N GLU A 119 8.36 4.83 -9.87
CA GLU A 119 7.23 4.29 -10.60
C GLU A 119 6.59 3.17 -9.79
N ILE A 120 5.26 3.13 -9.82
CA ILE A 120 4.48 2.16 -9.09
C ILE A 120 3.70 1.32 -10.09
N THR A 121 3.99 0.02 -10.11
CA THR A 121 3.23 -0.96 -10.90
C THR A 121 2.27 -1.73 -9.99
N LYS A 122 1.13 -2.13 -10.57
CA LYS A 122 0.08 -2.93 -9.91
C LYS A 122 -0.26 -4.09 -10.83
N GLU A 123 0.04 -5.30 -10.39
CA GLU A 123 -0.08 -6.52 -11.21
C GLU A 123 -0.85 -7.59 -10.45
N VAL A 124 -1.74 -8.33 -11.13
CA VAL A 124 -2.42 -9.47 -10.49
C VAL A 124 -1.45 -10.64 -10.38
N VAL A 125 -1.18 -11.08 -9.17
CA VAL A 125 -0.25 -12.19 -8.88
C VAL A 125 -0.95 -13.43 -8.34
N PHE A 126 -2.21 -13.30 -7.92
CA PHE A 126 -3.02 -14.43 -7.47
C PHE A 126 -4.47 -14.23 -7.86
N LYS A 127 -5.11 -15.30 -8.34
CA LYS A 127 -6.52 -15.32 -8.73
C LYS A 127 -7.22 -16.50 -8.07
N LYS A 128 -8.54 -16.38 -7.89
CA LYS A 128 -9.38 -17.51 -7.49
C LYS A 128 -9.18 -18.69 -8.45
N PRO A 129 -8.85 -19.89 -7.96
CA PRO A 129 -8.78 -21.08 -8.81
C PRO A 129 -10.13 -21.31 -9.50
N LYS A 130 -10.10 -21.48 -10.82
CA LYS A 130 -11.29 -21.91 -11.57
C LYS A 130 -11.43 -23.43 -11.43
N VAL A 131 -12.51 -23.88 -10.80
CA VAL A 131 -12.85 -25.31 -10.79
C VAL A 131 -13.50 -25.63 -12.12
N VAL A 132 -12.83 -26.42 -12.95
CA VAL A 132 -13.40 -26.98 -14.18
C VAL A 132 -13.84 -28.40 -13.86
N ILE A 133 -15.14 -28.62 -13.73
CA ILE A 133 -15.71 -29.97 -13.67
C ILE A 133 -15.73 -30.46 -15.11
N LYS A 134 -14.88 -31.42 -15.46
CA LYS A 134 -15.03 -32.16 -16.72
C LYS A 134 -16.20 -33.10 -16.52
N ASP A 135 -17.19 -33.05 -17.41
CA ASP A 135 -18.32 -33.96 -17.40
C ASP A 135 -17.78 -35.40 -17.38
N PHE A 136 -18.04 -36.10 -16.28
CA PHE A 136 -17.77 -37.53 -16.20
C PHE A 136 -18.91 -38.22 -16.94
N SER A 137 -18.63 -38.77 -18.11
CA SER A 137 -19.52 -39.74 -18.75
C SER A 137 -19.52 -41.00 -17.88
N LEU A 138 -20.66 -41.29 -17.26
CA LEU A 138 -20.96 -42.57 -16.60
C LEU A 138 -21.11 -43.70 -17.61
#